data_AF-A0A4P8TFR8-F1
#
_entry.id   AF-A0A4P8TFR8-F1
#
_cell.length_a   1.000
_cell.length_b   1.000
_cell.length_c   1.000
_cell.angle_alpha   90.00
_cell.angle_beta   90.00
_cell.angle_gamma   90.00
#
_symmetry.space_group_name_H-M   'P 1'
#
loop_
_entity.id
_entity.type
_entity.pdbx_description
1 polymer ?
#
loop_
_entity_poly.entity_id
_entity_poly.type
_entity_poly.pdbx_seq_one_letter_code
_entity_poly.pdbx_strand_id
1 'polypeptide(L)'
;MAPVSAATSLPCGDGQDAARPAASCTATLGDMHDAAPRPPQDYPWPEALPPLAVLGAGGAAEPAADLPAADAALARLGAAGLEGRHLVLAVGSNRNPQVIAAKYAHAGLLQDAQAATVLVTAHVTGIAVGHSAHASAPGYVPAAPFAAPGARTEVTGLWVTTEQREAIDVTEPNYERLALPVGPFPLELAAGEAPAAAEVYASRHGVIGRLRPLPLHASQQELFDRLAALVDPDPFEGDAAEVCARLAADPEDARALLASHGLDLPDGLPRP
;
A
#
# COMPACT_ATOMS: atom_id res chain seq x y z
N MET A 1 -10.84 32.43 -88.11
CA MET A 1 -9.57 32.56 -87.36
C MET A 1 -9.84 32.09 -85.94
N ALA A 2 -9.28 30.94 -85.54
CA ALA A 2 -9.18 30.51 -84.14
C ALA A 2 -7.76 30.86 -83.63
N PRO A 3 -7.37 30.63 -82.34
CA PRO A 3 -8.12 30.31 -81.09
C PRO A 3 -7.72 31.28 -79.92
N VAL A 4 -8.14 31.19 -78.64
CA VAL A 4 -7.71 30.24 -77.57
C VAL A 4 -8.42 30.55 -76.22
N SER A 5 -8.81 29.45 -75.53
CA SER A 5 -9.07 29.13 -74.09
C SER A 5 -9.40 30.22 -73.06
N ALA A 6 -10.46 30.15 -72.24
CA ALA A 6 -10.95 29.13 -71.27
C ALA A 6 -10.35 29.24 -69.85
N ALA A 7 -11.21 29.61 -68.88
CA ALA A 7 -11.25 29.25 -67.45
C ALA A 7 -12.29 30.17 -66.75
N THR A 8 -13.57 29.82 -66.70
CA THR A 8 -14.29 29.07 -65.63
C THR A 8 -14.43 29.81 -64.29
N SER A 9 -15.63 30.35 -64.11
CA SER A 9 -16.51 30.43 -62.92
C SER A 9 -15.94 30.55 -61.48
N LEU A 10 -16.38 31.66 -60.85
CA LEU A 10 -16.68 31.95 -59.42
C LEU A 10 -16.58 30.81 -58.38
N PRO A 11 -16.19 31.15 -57.14
CA PRO A 11 -16.74 30.54 -55.95
C PRO A 11 -17.76 31.45 -55.24
N CYS A 12 -18.96 30.90 -55.02
CA CYS A 12 -19.83 31.24 -53.91
C CYS A 12 -19.14 30.93 -52.58
N GLY A 13 -19.44 31.72 -51.56
CA GLY A 13 -19.19 31.32 -50.18
C GLY A 13 -20.03 30.11 -49.81
N ASP A 14 -19.41 29.18 -49.10
CA ASP A 14 -20.04 28.24 -48.18
C ASP A 14 -18.96 27.79 -47.19
N GLY A 15 -19.25 27.97 -45.91
CA GLY A 15 -18.43 27.50 -44.80
C GLY A 15 -19.34 27.06 -43.67
N GLN A 16 -20.10 25.99 -43.92
CA GLN A 16 -20.80 25.22 -42.88
C GLN A 16 -19.85 24.23 -42.22
N ASP A 17 -20.14 24.02 -40.93
CA ASP A 17 -19.91 22.83 -40.12
C ASP A 17 -18.47 22.37 -39.80
N ALA A 18 -18.11 22.46 -38.53
CA ALA A 18 -18.35 21.33 -37.63
C ALA A 18 -18.05 21.74 -36.17
N ALA A 19 -19.09 21.68 -35.35
CA ALA A 19 -18.98 21.68 -33.90
C ALA A 19 -18.05 20.52 -33.46
N ARG A 20 -16.94 20.85 -32.80
CA ARG A 20 -16.17 19.85 -32.05
C ARG A 20 -17.00 19.46 -30.83
N PRO A 21 -17.37 18.18 -30.65
CA PRO A 21 -17.96 17.77 -29.40
C PRO A 21 -16.90 17.90 -28.31
N ALA A 22 -17.29 18.53 -27.19
CA ALA A 22 -16.59 18.38 -25.94
C ALA A 22 -16.50 16.89 -25.65
N ALA A 23 -15.28 16.35 -25.54
CA ALA A 23 -15.07 15.00 -25.08
C ALA A 23 -15.56 14.95 -23.63
N SER A 24 -16.82 14.57 -23.47
CA SER A 24 -17.36 14.05 -22.22
C SER A 24 -16.59 12.76 -21.93
N CYS A 25 -15.50 12.87 -21.17
CA CYS A 25 -14.89 11.73 -20.50
C CYS A 25 -15.82 11.29 -19.37
N THR A 26 -16.96 10.70 -19.74
CA THR A 26 -17.66 9.76 -18.87
C THR A 26 -16.83 8.50 -18.87
N ALA A 27 -15.83 8.42 -17.98
CA ALA A 27 -15.27 7.13 -17.59
C ALA A 27 -16.42 6.35 -16.95
N THR A 28 -16.95 5.37 -17.69
CA THR A 28 -17.85 4.37 -17.15
C THR A 28 -17.14 3.64 -16.02
N LEU A 29 -17.84 3.48 -14.89
CA LEU A 29 -17.49 2.72 -13.68
C LEU A 29 -17.00 1.27 -13.89
N GLY A 30 -16.81 0.82 -15.13
CA GLY A 30 -16.51 -0.57 -15.52
C GLY A 30 -15.03 -0.94 -15.55
N ASP A 31 -14.09 0.01 -15.62
CA ASP A 31 -12.66 -0.29 -15.81
C ASP A 31 -11.85 -0.33 -14.50
N MET A 32 -12.48 -0.05 -13.34
CA MET A 32 -11.78 0.12 -12.06
C MET A 32 -11.52 -1.18 -11.27
N HIS A 33 -11.87 -2.36 -11.80
CA HIS A 33 -11.89 -3.61 -11.03
C HIS A 33 -10.80 -4.63 -11.37
N ASP A 34 -9.90 -4.35 -12.31
CA ASP A 34 -9.06 -5.40 -12.92
C ASP A 34 -7.54 -5.22 -12.72
N ALA A 35 -7.14 -4.70 -11.56
CA ALA A 35 -5.81 -5.06 -11.07
C ALA A 35 -5.91 -6.51 -10.60
N ALA A 36 -5.43 -7.45 -11.43
CA ALA A 36 -5.39 -8.87 -11.06
C ALA A 36 -4.81 -9.01 -9.64
N PRO A 37 -5.43 -9.82 -8.77
CA PRO A 37 -4.96 -9.98 -7.41
C PRO A 37 -3.48 -10.36 -7.43
N ARG A 38 -2.67 -9.59 -6.71
CA ARG A 38 -1.22 -9.81 -6.71
C ARG A 38 -0.92 -11.21 -6.16
N PRO A 39 -0.10 -12.01 -6.84
CA PRO A 39 0.16 -13.37 -6.39
C PRO A 39 0.77 -13.38 -4.99
N PRO A 40 0.30 -14.23 -4.07
CA PRO A 40 0.79 -14.28 -2.69
C PRO A 40 2.28 -14.61 -2.60
N GLN A 41 2.78 -15.48 -3.49
CA GLN A 41 4.19 -15.88 -3.53
C GLN A 41 5.14 -14.72 -3.87
N ASP A 42 4.64 -13.66 -4.50
CA ASP A 42 5.43 -12.48 -4.87
C ASP A 42 5.52 -11.45 -3.72
N TYR A 43 4.95 -11.76 -2.55
CA TYR A 43 5.06 -10.91 -1.37
C TYR A 43 6.49 -10.96 -0.77
N PRO A 44 7.07 -9.84 -0.31
CA PRO A 44 6.52 -8.48 -0.30
C PRO A 44 6.49 -7.84 -1.69
N TRP A 45 5.34 -7.31 -2.11
CA TRP A 45 5.22 -6.75 -3.45
C TRP A 45 6.00 -5.44 -3.58
N PRO A 46 7.11 -5.42 -4.35
CA PRO A 46 7.92 -4.23 -4.49
C PRO A 46 7.16 -3.18 -5.31
N GLU A 47 7.08 -1.96 -4.82
CA GLU A 47 6.66 -0.82 -5.62
C GLU A 47 7.55 0.38 -5.30
N ALA A 48 8.21 0.88 -6.35
CA ALA A 48 8.99 2.10 -6.25
C ALA A 48 8.03 3.30 -6.34
N LEU A 49 7.76 3.90 -5.19
CA LEU A 49 7.03 5.17 -5.13
C LEU A 49 8.03 6.33 -5.10
N PRO A 50 7.65 7.50 -5.66
CA PRO A 50 8.41 8.72 -5.41
C PRO A 50 8.37 9.04 -3.90
N PRO A 51 9.30 9.87 -3.39
CA PRO A 51 9.35 10.21 -1.97
C PRO A 51 8.07 10.85 -1.41
N LEU A 52 7.24 11.42 -2.29
CA LEU A 52 5.93 11.96 -1.98
C LEU A 52 4.99 11.78 -3.18
N ALA A 53 3.80 11.25 -2.95
CA ALA A 53 2.76 11.08 -3.96
C ALA A 53 1.35 11.32 -3.40
N VAL A 54 0.40 11.61 -4.28
CA VAL A 54 -1.03 11.65 -3.97
C VAL A 54 -1.74 10.59 -4.80
N LEU A 55 -2.37 9.64 -4.12
CA LEU A 55 -3.22 8.60 -4.68
C LEU A 55 -4.64 9.14 -4.87
N GLY A 56 -5.20 9.04 -6.06
CA GLY A 56 -6.63 9.27 -6.33
C GLY A 56 -7.45 7.97 -6.38
N ALA A 57 -8.74 8.05 -6.72
CA ALA A 57 -9.61 6.87 -6.78
C ALA A 57 -9.20 5.89 -7.89
N GLY A 58 -8.56 6.36 -8.95
CA GLY A 58 -8.05 5.53 -10.04
C GLY A 58 -6.86 4.64 -9.68
N GLY A 59 -6.39 4.63 -8.43
CA GLY A 59 -5.28 3.77 -7.99
C GLY A 59 -3.89 4.26 -8.43
N ALA A 60 -3.81 5.29 -9.27
CA ALA A 60 -2.57 5.92 -9.69
C ALA A 60 -2.08 6.91 -8.63
N ALA A 61 -0.83 6.76 -8.22
CA ALA A 61 -0.14 7.68 -7.32
C ALA A 61 0.64 8.72 -8.14
N GLU A 62 0.21 9.98 -8.06
CA GLU A 62 0.85 11.09 -8.77
C GLU A 62 1.93 11.75 -7.89
N PRO A 63 3.17 11.93 -8.37
CA PRO A 63 4.22 12.56 -7.59
C PRO A 63 3.87 13.99 -7.15
N ALA A 64 4.29 14.37 -5.95
CA ALA A 64 4.25 15.76 -5.48
C ALA A 64 5.66 16.21 -5.05
N ALA A 65 5.95 17.50 -5.25
CA ALA A 65 7.28 18.05 -4.96
C ALA A 65 7.52 18.24 -3.45
N ASP A 66 6.48 18.63 -2.72
CA ASP A 66 6.47 18.93 -1.29
C ASP A 66 5.05 18.82 -0.72
N LEU A 67 4.91 18.97 0.61
CA LEU A 67 3.60 18.88 1.28
C LEU A 67 2.59 19.93 0.79
N PRO A 68 2.94 21.21 0.56
CA PRO A 68 2.04 22.18 -0.06
C PRO A 68 1.54 21.76 -1.46
N ALA A 69 2.39 21.17 -2.30
CA ALA A 69 1.97 20.64 -3.59
C ALA A 69 1.03 19.43 -3.44
N ALA A 70 1.25 18.58 -2.43
CA ALA A 70 0.33 17.50 -2.11
C ALA A 70 -1.05 18.04 -1.65
N ASP A 71 -1.08 19.06 -0.80
CA ASP A 71 -2.34 19.73 -0.40
C ASP A 71 -3.07 20.35 -1.60
N ALA A 72 -2.35 21.00 -2.51
CA ALA A 72 -2.93 21.52 -3.74
C ALA A 72 -3.49 20.40 -4.64
N ALA A 73 -2.85 19.23 -4.67
CA ALA A 73 -3.36 18.06 -5.38
C ALA A 73 -4.62 17.49 -4.71
N LEU A 74 -4.66 17.38 -3.38
CA LEU A 74 -5.85 17.00 -2.62
C LEU A 74 -7.02 17.95 -2.92
N ALA A 75 -6.77 19.27 -2.92
CA ALA A 75 -7.79 20.28 -3.22
C ALA A 75 -8.35 20.15 -4.64
N ARG A 76 -7.52 19.83 -5.64
CA ARG A 76 -7.97 19.55 -7.02
C ARG A 76 -8.88 18.33 -7.13
N LEU A 77 -8.66 17.33 -6.27
CA LEU A 77 -9.50 16.14 -6.15
C LEU A 77 -10.76 16.38 -5.30
N GLY A 78 -10.95 17.59 -4.76
CA GLY A 78 -12.05 17.91 -3.85
C GLY A 78 -11.92 17.30 -2.46
N ALA A 79 -10.72 16.84 -2.09
CA ALA A 79 -10.43 16.24 -0.80
C ALA A 79 -10.02 17.29 0.24
N ALA A 80 -10.22 16.97 1.53
CA ALA A 80 -9.62 17.73 2.62
C ALA A 80 -8.09 17.62 2.58
N GLY A 81 -7.41 18.69 3.01
CA GLY A 81 -5.94 18.76 3.09
C GLY A 81 -5.34 17.81 4.13
N LEU A 82 -4.05 17.99 4.41
CA LEU A 82 -3.30 17.21 5.40
C LEU A 82 -3.70 17.50 6.84
N GLU A 83 -4.19 18.71 7.12
CA GLU A 83 -4.69 19.06 8.46
C GLU A 83 -5.85 18.15 8.87
N GLY A 84 -5.75 17.57 10.07
CA GLY A 84 -6.75 16.64 10.61
C GLY A 84 -6.62 15.19 10.11
N ARG A 85 -5.65 14.88 9.25
CA ARG A 85 -5.33 13.49 8.86
C ARG A 85 -4.42 12.81 9.87
N HIS A 86 -4.47 11.48 9.89
CA HIS A 86 -3.61 10.61 10.69
C HIS A 86 -2.46 10.12 9.83
N LEU A 87 -1.25 10.06 10.40
CA LEU A 87 -0.10 9.45 9.74
C LEU A 87 0.01 7.99 10.16
N VAL A 88 -0.19 7.07 9.22
CA VAL A 88 -0.04 5.62 9.41
C VAL A 88 1.25 5.15 8.74
N LEU A 89 2.13 4.51 9.49
CA LEU A 89 3.36 3.89 8.98
C LEU A 89 3.06 2.48 8.45
N ALA A 90 3.11 2.33 7.14
CA ALA A 90 2.94 1.06 6.44
C ALA A 90 4.29 0.34 6.27
N VAL A 91 4.38 -0.88 6.78
CA VAL A 91 5.58 -1.74 6.66
C VAL A 91 5.39 -2.93 5.73
N GLY A 92 4.14 -3.22 5.32
CA GLY A 92 3.77 -4.38 4.51
C GLY A 92 2.94 -4.01 3.27
N SER A 93 1.86 -4.75 3.02
CA SER A 93 1.01 -4.58 1.82
C SER A 93 0.42 -3.17 1.69
N ASN A 94 0.17 -2.48 2.81
CA ASN A 94 -0.32 -1.09 2.85
C ASN A 94 0.66 -0.06 2.24
N ARG A 95 1.91 -0.43 1.99
CA ARG A 95 2.86 0.43 1.25
C ARG A 95 2.44 0.61 -0.20
N ASN A 96 1.55 -0.25 -0.68
CA ASN A 96 1.17 -0.34 -2.06
C ASN A 96 -0.10 0.47 -2.37
N PRO A 97 -0.07 1.43 -3.31
CA PRO A 97 -1.24 2.25 -3.62
C PRO A 97 -2.42 1.44 -4.16
N GLN A 98 -2.16 0.38 -4.93
CA GLN A 98 -3.23 -0.47 -5.46
C GLN A 98 -3.89 -1.30 -4.35
N VAL A 99 -3.13 -1.75 -3.36
CA VAL A 99 -3.70 -2.42 -2.17
C VAL A 99 -4.58 -1.43 -1.40
N ILE A 100 -4.12 -0.21 -1.16
CA ILE A 100 -4.92 0.83 -0.48
C ILE A 100 -6.18 1.16 -1.26
N ALA A 101 -6.10 1.34 -2.58
CA ALA A 101 -7.25 1.58 -3.44
C ALA A 101 -8.26 0.41 -3.39
N ALA A 102 -7.79 -0.84 -3.39
CA ALA A 102 -8.66 -2.01 -3.24
C ALA A 102 -9.37 -2.05 -1.87
N LYS A 103 -8.68 -1.67 -0.79
CA LYS A 103 -9.29 -1.56 0.55
C LYS A 103 -10.37 -0.49 0.60
N TYR A 104 -10.11 0.67 0.00
CA TYR A 104 -11.10 1.74 -0.13
C TYR A 104 -12.29 1.32 -1.00
N ALA A 105 -12.04 0.62 -2.12
CA ALA A 105 -13.10 0.05 -2.95
C ALA A 105 -14.01 -0.89 -2.15
N HIS A 106 -13.42 -1.79 -1.37
CA HIS A 106 -14.16 -2.71 -0.50
C HIS A 106 -15.01 -1.96 0.55
N ALA A 107 -14.52 -0.83 1.06
CA ALA A 107 -15.24 0.03 2.00
C ALA A 107 -16.22 1.02 1.33
N GLY A 108 -16.34 1.02 0.00
CA GLY A 108 -17.21 1.95 -0.74
C GLY A 108 -16.67 3.38 -0.88
N LEU A 109 -15.37 3.60 -0.64
CA LEU A 109 -14.68 4.88 -0.75
C LEU A 109 -14.06 5.07 -2.15
N LEU A 110 -14.90 5.04 -3.20
CA LEU A 110 -14.47 5.04 -4.60
C LEU A 110 -14.45 6.43 -5.27
N GLN A 111 -14.89 7.48 -4.58
CA GLN A 111 -14.83 8.84 -5.13
C GLN A 111 -13.44 9.45 -4.88
N ASP A 112 -12.91 10.23 -5.83
CA ASP A 112 -11.58 10.83 -5.71
C ASP A 112 -11.38 11.56 -4.38
N ALA A 113 -12.35 12.39 -3.96
CA ALA A 113 -12.28 13.11 -2.70
C ALA A 113 -12.13 12.19 -1.47
N GLN A 114 -12.76 11.01 -1.51
CA GLN A 114 -12.77 10.03 -0.41
C GLN A 114 -11.59 9.05 -0.48
N ALA A 115 -11.07 8.76 -1.67
CA ALA A 115 -9.92 7.88 -1.87
C ALA A 115 -8.58 8.63 -1.74
N ALA A 116 -8.60 9.96 -1.88
CA ALA A 116 -7.41 10.80 -1.91
C ALA A 116 -6.52 10.59 -0.67
N THR A 117 -5.34 10.01 -0.87
CA THR A 117 -4.37 9.66 0.19
C THR A 117 -2.99 10.15 -0.20
N VAL A 118 -2.27 10.77 0.74
CA VAL A 118 -0.87 11.17 0.50
C VAL A 118 0.05 10.06 1.01
N LEU A 119 0.96 9.61 0.15
CA LEU A 119 1.99 8.63 0.47
C LEU A 119 3.32 9.38 0.56
N VAL A 120 4.10 9.13 1.62
CA VAL A 120 5.39 9.79 1.84
C VAL A 120 6.42 8.78 2.32
N THR A 121 7.66 8.85 1.81
CA THR A 121 8.77 8.08 2.38
C THR A 121 9.07 8.60 3.77
N ALA A 122 9.13 7.69 4.74
CA ALA A 122 9.40 8.00 6.12
C ALA A 122 10.54 7.12 6.66
N HIS A 123 11.29 7.65 7.62
CA HIS A 123 12.28 6.88 8.36
C HIS A 123 11.93 6.90 9.84
N VAL A 124 11.68 5.72 10.40
CA VAL A 124 11.41 5.54 11.82
C VAL A 124 12.62 4.92 12.50
N THR A 125 12.99 5.46 13.65
CA THR A 125 14.05 4.92 14.52
C THR A 125 13.44 4.08 15.63
N GLY A 126 14.11 2.99 16.01
CA GLY A 126 13.68 2.10 17.09
C GLY A 126 12.71 1.01 16.67
N ILE A 127 12.38 0.92 15.37
CA ILE A 127 11.51 -0.09 14.78
C ILE A 127 12.26 -0.75 13.62
N ALA A 128 12.13 -2.07 13.49
CA ALA A 128 12.51 -2.83 12.31
C ALA A 128 11.31 -3.63 11.80
N VAL A 129 11.46 -4.24 10.62
CA VAL A 129 10.40 -5.04 9.98
C VAL A 129 10.84 -6.48 9.87
N GLY A 130 9.97 -7.38 10.31
CA GLY A 130 10.10 -8.82 10.19
C GLY A 130 8.86 -9.42 9.54
N HIS A 131 8.64 -10.70 9.81
CA HIS A 131 7.44 -11.41 9.40
C HIS A 131 6.51 -11.61 10.58
N SER A 132 5.20 -11.48 10.37
CA SER A 132 4.22 -11.84 11.37
C SER A 132 4.19 -13.35 11.59
N ALA A 133 3.96 -13.82 12.81
CA ALA A 133 3.84 -15.26 13.09
C ALA A 133 2.45 -15.83 12.73
N HIS A 134 1.93 -15.49 11.55
CA HIS A 134 0.73 -16.08 10.97
C HIS A 134 0.81 -16.07 9.44
N ALA A 135 0.00 -16.90 8.78
CA ALA A 135 -0.25 -16.79 7.36
C ALA A 135 -1.49 -15.92 7.12
N SER A 136 -1.43 -15.05 6.11
CA SER A 136 -2.58 -14.29 5.64
C SER A 136 -3.59 -15.20 4.94
N ALA A 137 -4.83 -14.72 4.70
CA ALA A 137 -5.85 -15.52 4.02
C ALA A 137 -5.42 -15.99 2.61
N PRO A 138 -4.67 -15.21 1.80
CA PRO A 138 -4.08 -15.69 0.55
C PRO A 138 -2.86 -16.61 0.70
N GLY A 139 -2.41 -16.89 1.92
CA GLY A 139 -1.37 -17.88 2.22
C GLY A 139 0.06 -17.35 2.32
N TYR A 140 0.33 -16.08 2.00
CA TYR A 140 1.65 -15.49 2.25
C TYR A 140 1.82 -15.10 3.73
N VAL A 141 3.05 -15.01 4.21
CA VAL A 141 3.39 -14.55 5.55
C VAL A 141 3.66 -13.03 5.52
N PRO A 142 2.76 -12.20 6.06
CA PRO A 142 2.84 -10.75 5.94
C PRO A 142 3.95 -10.15 6.80
N ALA A 143 4.39 -8.94 6.45
CA ALA A 143 5.34 -8.17 7.22
C ALA A 143 4.73 -7.71 8.56
N ALA A 144 5.56 -7.60 9.59
CA ALA A 144 5.15 -7.04 10.88
C ALA A 144 6.28 -6.19 11.47
N PRO A 145 5.96 -5.03 12.06
CA PRO A 145 6.93 -4.21 12.76
C PRO A 145 7.30 -4.84 14.10
N PHE A 146 8.52 -4.62 14.55
CA PHE A 146 8.95 -4.96 15.92
C PHE A 146 9.92 -3.90 16.46
N ALA A 147 9.96 -3.77 17.79
CA ALA A 147 10.88 -2.88 18.48
C ALA A 147 12.32 -3.35 18.28
N ALA A 148 13.15 -2.47 17.74
CA ALA A 148 14.55 -2.71 17.47
C ALA A 148 15.35 -1.45 17.82
N PRO A 149 15.78 -1.29 19.10
CA PRO A 149 16.54 -0.13 19.52
C PRO A 149 17.76 0.13 18.63
N GLY A 150 17.88 1.34 18.10
CA GLY A 150 18.97 1.74 17.21
C GLY A 150 18.79 1.38 15.73
N ALA A 151 17.76 0.61 15.36
CA ALA A 151 17.41 0.43 13.96
C ALA A 151 16.84 1.73 13.39
N ARG A 152 17.19 2.04 12.15
CA ARG A 152 16.56 3.10 11.34
C ARG A 152 15.99 2.43 10.10
N THR A 153 14.67 2.51 9.93
CA THR A 153 13.94 1.75 8.92
C THR A 153 13.14 2.69 8.04
N GLU A 154 13.32 2.54 6.72
CA GLU A 154 12.49 3.20 5.73
C GLU A 154 11.12 2.50 5.64
N VAL A 155 10.06 3.29 5.72
CA VAL A 155 8.65 2.85 5.64
C VAL A 155 7.86 3.83 4.77
N THR A 156 6.64 3.44 4.38
CA THR A 156 5.73 4.37 3.70
C THR A 156 4.77 4.95 4.72
N GLY A 157 4.79 6.27 4.90
CA GLY A 157 3.77 7.00 5.64
C GLY A 157 2.54 7.24 4.77
N LEU A 158 1.35 6.99 5.31
CA LEU A 158 0.06 7.25 4.69
C LEU A 158 -0.66 8.34 5.50
N TRP A 159 -0.95 9.48 4.88
CA TRP A 159 -1.82 10.49 5.45
C TRP A 159 -3.27 10.21 5.09
N VAL A 160 -4.00 9.69 6.06
CA VAL A 160 -5.36 9.17 5.89
C VAL A 160 -6.38 9.93 6.73
N THR A 161 -7.59 10.10 6.22
CA THR A 161 -8.72 10.58 7.03
C THR A 161 -9.14 9.52 8.06
N THR A 162 -10.03 9.88 8.98
CA THR A 162 -10.59 8.92 9.94
C THR A 162 -11.32 7.78 9.23
N GLU A 163 -12.10 8.07 8.20
CA GLU A 163 -12.87 7.08 7.44
C GLU A 163 -11.96 6.14 6.63
N GLN A 164 -10.91 6.69 6.02
CA GLN A 164 -9.90 5.91 5.31
C GLN A 164 -9.13 4.98 6.27
N ARG A 165 -8.79 5.48 7.46
CA ARG A 165 -8.15 4.69 8.51
C ARG A 165 -9.04 3.55 8.97
N GLU A 166 -10.33 3.80 9.20
CA GLU A 166 -11.32 2.77 9.54
C GLU A 166 -11.50 1.74 8.42
N ALA A 167 -11.45 2.16 7.16
CA ALA A 167 -11.46 1.23 6.02
C ALA A 167 -10.24 0.31 6.01
N ILE A 168 -9.05 0.81 6.39
CA ILE A 168 -7.85 -0.03 6.54
C ILE A 168 -8.07 -1.01 7.71
N ASP A 169 -8.59 -0.56 8.85
CA ASP A 169 -8.83 -1.39 10.04
C ASP A 169 -9.65 -2.64 9.77
N VAL A 170 -10.75 -2.49 9.02
CA VAL A 170 -11.65 -3.59 8.67
C VAL A 170 -10.89 -4.73 7.96
N THR A 171 -9.86 -4.38 7.20
CA THR A 171 -9.07 -5.35 6.42
C THR A 171 -7.88 -5.93 7.18
N GLU A 172 -7.66 -5.52 8.43
CA GLU A 172 -6.49 -5.87 9.24
C GLU A 172 -6.86 -6.64 10.52
N PRO A 173 -7.70 -7.71 10.47
CA PRO A 173 -8.18 -8.41 11.67
C PRO A 173 -7.05 -9.07 12.49
N ASN A 174 -5.93 -9.40 11.83
CA ASN A 174 -4.74 -9.99 12.45
C ASN A 174 -3.76 -8.96 13.00
N TYR A 175 -4.10 -7.67 12.90
CA TYR A 175 -3.28 -6.58 13.40
C TYR A 175 -4.08 -5.70 14.36
N GLU A 176 -3.34 -4.96 15.16
CA GLU A 176 -3.83 -3.94 16.05
C GLU A 176 -3.13 -2.63 15.68
N ARG A 177 -3.91 -1.56 15.51
CA ARG A 177 -3.35 -0.24 15.27
C ARG A 177 -2.87 0.36 16.58
N LEU A 178 -1.58 0.64 16.67
CA LEU A 178 -0.94 1.23 17.85
C LEU A 178 -0.48 2.64 17.54
N ALA A 179 -0.65 3.55 18.50
CA ALA A 179 -0.04 4.86 18.45
C ALA A 179 1.46 4.75 18.82
N LEU A 180 2.31 5.30 17.97
CA LEU A 180 3.75 5.43 18.19
C LEU A 180 4.06 6.86 18.65
N PRO A 181 4.46 7.06 19.92
CA PRO A 181 4.93 8.36 20.36
C PRO A 181 6.28 8.67 19.69
N VAL A 182 6.41 9.84 19.07
CA VAL A 182 7.61 10.22 18.31
C VAL A 182 8.86 10.41 19.18
N GLY A 183 8.70 10.63 20.49
CA GLY A 183 9.85 10.72 21.41
C GLY A 183 10.66 9.42 21.46
N PRO A 184 10.07 8.29 21.89
CA PRO A 184 10.73 6.98 21.85
C PRO A 184 11.02 6.44 20.43
N PHE A 185 10.24 6.89 19.43
CA PHE A 185 10.38 6.47 18.04
C PHE A 185 10.54 7.67 17.10
N PRO A 186 11.74 8.28 17.04
CA PRO A 186 12.00 9.42 16.17
C PRO A 186 11.59 9.14 14.72
N LEU A 187 10.89 10.09 14.11
CA LEU A 187 10.31 9.97 12.78
C LEU A 187 10.75 11.13 11.89
N GLU A 188 11.24 10.80 10.71
CA GLU A 188 11.64 11.76 9.67
C GLU A 188 10.81 11.51 8.42
N LEU A 189 10.22 12.55 7.82
CA LEU A 189 9.54 12.45 6.52
C LEU A 189 10.44 13.02 5.43
N ALA A 190 10.47 12.39 4.26
CA ALA A 190 11.23 12.90 3.12
C ALA A 190 10.73 14.28 2.63
N ALA A 191 9.47 14.63 2.93
CA ALA A 191 8.81 15.84 2.48
C ALA A 191 8.64 16.93 3.56
N GLY A 192 9.22 16.78 4.76
CA GLY A 192 9.14 17.80 5.81
C GLY A 192 9.16 17.25 7.24
N GLU A 193 8.61 18.03 8.17
CA GLU A 193 8.52 17.65 9.58
C GLU A 193 7.45 16.57 9.80
N ALA A 194 7.77 15.62 10.67
CA ALA A 194 6.81 14.61 11.10
C ALA A 194 5.82 15.18 12.13
N PRO A 195 4.56 14.68 12.17
CA PRO A 195 3.62 15.00 13.23
C PRO A 195 4.13 14.49 14.59
N ALA A 196 3.53 14.97 15.69
CA ALA A 196 3.89 14.55 17.05
C ALA A 196 3.57 13.07 17.36
N ALA A 197 2.70 12.44 16.55
CA ALA A 197 2.32 11.05 16.68
C ALA A 197 2.12 10.42 15.29
N ALA A 198 2.45 9.14 15.19
CA ALA A 198 2.12 8.31 14.04
C ALA A 198 1.47 7.01 14.55
N GLU A 199 0.85 6.26 13.67
CA GLU A 199 0.24 4.97 13.98
C GLU A 199 0.93 3.86 13.20
N VAL A 200 0.89 2.63 13.70
CA VAL A 200 1.40 1.45 13.01
C VAL A 200 0.46 0.27 13.24
N TYR A 201 0.35 -0.62 12.27
CA TYR A 201 -0.33 -1.91 12.47
C TYR A 201 0.67 -2.93 13.00
N ALA A 202 0.55 -3.26 14.28
CA ALA A 202 1.33 -4.29 14.95
C ALA A 202 0.59 -5.63 14.88
N SER A 203 1.33 -6.74 14.70
CA SER A 203 0.68 -8.04 14.63
C SER A 203 0.10 -8.45 15.98
N ARG A 204 -1.10 -9.04 15.95
CA ARG A 204 -1.70 -9.71 17.12
C ARG A 204 -1.02 -11.03 17.45
N HIS A 205 -0.27 -11.59 16.49
CA HIS A 205 0.39 -12.89 16.58
C HIS A 205 1.88 -12.79 16.90
N GLY A 206 2.39 -11.57 17.10
CA GLY A 206 3.82 -11.33 17.24
C GLY A 206 4.58 -11.48 15.91
N VAL A 207 5.88 -11.70 16.02
CA VAL A 207 6.81 -11.79 14.90
C VAL A 207 7.58 -13.10 14.90
N ILE A 208 7.89 -13.60 13.70
CA ILE A 208 8.63 -14.84 13.55
C ILE A 208 10.05 -14.66 14.09
N GLY A 209 10.47 -15.52 15.02
CA GLY A 209 11.83 -15.55 15.55
C GLY A 209 11.95 -16.49 16.75
N ARG A 210 13.18 -16.84 17.15
CA ARG A 210 13.43 -17.72 18.33
C ARG A 210 14.08 -16.97 19.49
N LEU A 211 15.24 -16.36 19.22
CA LEU A 211 15.95 -15.52 20.18
C LEU A 211 15.85 -14.04 19.84
N ARG A 212 15.69 -13.76 18.54
CA ARG A 212 15.46 -12.45 17.96
C ARG A 212 14.49 -12.60 16.79
N PRO A 213 13.69 -11.58 16.48
CA PRO A 213 12.87 -11.56 15.27
C PRO A 213 13.72 -11.79 14.02
N LEU A 214 13.18 -12.53 13.06
CA LEU A 214 13.73 -12.64 11.72
C LEU A 214 13.48 -11.32 10.98
N PRO A 215 14.49 -10.78 10.27
CA PRO A 215 14.27 -9.62 9.40
C PRO A 215 13.32 -9.99 8.25
N LEU A 216 12.67 -8.98 7.67
CA LEU A 216 11.86 -9.16 6.47
C LEU A 216 12.76 -9.65 5.33
N HIS A 217 12.40 -10.80 4.76
CA HIS A 217 13.09 -11.38 3.61
C HIS A 217 12.65 -10.73 2.29
N ALA A 218 13.49 -10.84 1.27
CA ALA A 218 13.23 -10.23 -0.04
C ALA A 218 12.12 -10.95 -0.82
N SER A 219 11.83 -12.22 -0.48
CA SER A 219 10.77 -13.03 -1.10
C SER A 219 10.16 -14.04 -0.12
N GLN A 220 8.98 -14.57 -0.45
CA GLN A 220 8.39 -15.69 0.28
C GLN A 220 9.26 -16.94 0.22
N GLN A 221 9.91 -17.23 -0.92
CA GLN A 221 10.75 -18.42 -1.04
C GLN A 221 11.89 -18.42 -0.02
N GLU A 222 12.62 -17.30 0.10
CA GLU A 222 13.71 -17.20 1.08
C GLU A 222 13.22 -17.40 2.52
N LEU A 223 12.02 -16.90 2.84
CA LEU A 223 11.41 -17.12 4.15
C LEU A 223 11.07 -18.60 4.35
N PHE A 224 10.43 -19.23 3.37
CA PHE A 224 10.00 -20.62 3.48
C PHE A 224 11.19 -21.57 3.58
N ASP A 225 12.24 -21.37 2.79
CA ASP A 225 13.50 -22.11 2.92
C ASP A 225 14.10 -21.94 4.33
N ARG A 226 14.00 -20.74 4.90
CA ARG A 226 14.46 -20.46 6.26
C ARG A 226 13.60 -21.16 7.31
N LEU A 227 12.29 -21.19 7.14
CA LEU A 227 11.36 -21.82 8.08
C LEU A 227 11.42 -23.35 8.02
N ALA A 228 11.56 -23.93 6.82
CA ALA A 228 11.78 -25.35 6.59
C ALA A 228 12.95 -25.91 7.40
N ALA A 229 14.03 -25.13 7.55
CA ALA A 229 15.17 -25.50 8.37
C ALA A 229 14.93 -25.41 9.89
N LEU A 230 13.77 -24.93 10.34
CA LEU A 230 13.46 -24.59 11.74
C LEU A 230 12.26 -25.35 12.32
N VAL A 231 11.45 -26.00 11.49
CA VAL A 231 10.24 -26.72 11.91
C VAL A 231 10.23 -28.16 11.41
N ASP A 232 9.64 -29.06 12.18
CA ASP A 232 9.42 -30.48 11.83
C ASP A 232 8.06 -30.96 12.38
N PRO A 233 7.14 -31.51 11.56
CA PRO A 233 7.22 -31.67 10.11
C PRO A 233 7.26 -30.33 9.38
N ASP A 234 7.79 -30.33 8.16
CA ASP A 234 7.99 -29.13 7.33
C ASP A 234 6.78 -28.86 6.41
N PRO A 235 5.88 -27.91 6.74
CA PRO A 235 4.81 -27.48 5.84
C PRO A 235 5.29 -26.45 4.81
N PHE A 236 6.55 -26.01 4.87
CA PHE A 236 7.15 -25.02 4.00
C PHE A 236 7.98 -25.66 2.87
N GLU A 237 7.98 -26.99 2.77
CA GLU A 237 8.57 -27.72 1.65
C GLU A 237 7.78 -27.46 0.35
N GLY A 238 8.50 -27.05 -0.69
CA GLY A 238 7.98 -26.79 -2.04
C GLY A 238 8.39 -25.41 -2.56
N ASP A 239 7.85 -25.06 -3.72
CA ASP A 239 7.97 -23.68 -4.20
C ASP A 239 7.01 -22.74 -3.43
N ALA A 240 7.29 -21.44 -3.47
CA ALA A 240 6.51 -20.47 -2.71
C ALA A 240 5.02 -20.44 -3.08
N ALA A 241 4.65 -20.78 -4.32
CA ALA A 241 3.25 -20.82 -4.73
C ALA A 241 2.53 -22.03 -4.13
N GLU A 242 3.18 -23.21 -4.13
CA GLU A 242 2.69 -24.42 -3.49
C GLU A 242 2.53 -24.23 -1.97
N VAL A 243 3.53 -23.63 -1.33
CA VAL A 243 3.49 -23.33 0.11
C VAL A 243 2.38 -22.32 0.41
N CYS A 244 2.27 -21.23 -0.36
CA CYS A 244 1.17 -20.27 -0.18
C CYS A 244 -0.20 -20.96 -0.34
N ALA A 245 -0.38 -21.82 -1.35
CA ALA A 245 -1.64 -22.54 -1.53
C ALA A 245 -1.98 -23.45 -0.33
N ARG A 246 -0.98 -24.10 0.26
CA ARG A 246 -1.11 -24.91 1.47
C ARG A 246 -1.49 -24.07 2.68
N LEU A 247 -0.79 -22.95 2.89
CA LEU A 247 -1.06 -22.02 3.98
C LEU A 247 -2.41 -21.32 3.85
N ALA A 248 -2.89 -21.07 2.63
CA ALA A 248 -4.22 -20.52 2.37
C ALA A 248 -5.35 -21.52 2.71
N ALA A 249 -5.09 -22.82 2.57
CA ALA A 249 -6.04 -23.86 2.95
C ALA A 249 -6.19 -23.95 4.47
N ASP A 250 -5.07 -23.89 5.21
CA ASP A 250 -5.04 -24.11 6.67
C ASP A 250 -4.17 -23.06 7.41
N PRO A 251 -4.57 -21.77 7.46
CA PRO A 251 -3.74 -20.70 8.03
C PRO A 251 -3.53 -20.81 9.55
N GLU A 252 -4.49 -21.39 10.27
CA GLU A 252 -4.37 -21.60 11.72
C GLU A 252 -3.34 -22.67 12.08
N ASP A 253 -3.18 -23.69 11.25
CA ASP A 253 -2.21 -24.77 11.47
C ASP A 253 -0.78 -24.25 11.35
N ALA A 254 -0.53 -23.33 10.41
CA ALA A 254 0.75 -22.66 10.27
C ALA A 254 1.12 -21.86 11.53
N ARG A 255 0.16 -21.11 12.08
CA ARG A 255 0.34 -20.37 13.34
C ARG A 255 0.61 -21.31 14.51
N ALA A 256 -0.19 -22.36 14.64
CA ALA A 256 -0.02 -23.36 15.70
C ALA A 256 1.34 -24.06 15.61
N LEU A 257 1.84 -24.34 14.40
CA LEU A 257 3.16 -24.93 14.18
C LEU A 257 4.29 -23.98 14.56
N LEU A 258 4.23 -22.71 14.16
CA LEU A 258 5.23 -21.71 14.55
C LEU A 258 5.30 -21.60 16.08
N ALA A 259 4.15 -21.52 16.74
CA ALA A 259 4.07 -21.45 18.21
C ALA A 259 4.62 -22.71 18.88
N SER A 260 4.32 -23.91 18.38
CA SER A 260 4.83 -25.17 18.97
C SER A 260 6.35 -25.31 18.87
N HIS A 261 6.98 -24.60 17.92
CA HIS A 261 8.42 -24.51 17.74
C HIS A 261 9.06 -23.30 18.42
N GLY A 262 8.28 -22.51 19.18
CA GLY A 262 8.72 -21.28 19.83
C GLY A 262 9.24 -20.23 18.85
N LEU A 263 8.57 -20.11 17.70
CA LEU A 263 8.91 -19.17 16.63
C LEU A 263 8.05 -17.89 16.65
N ASP A 264 7.24 -17.65 17.67
CA ASP A 264 6.27 -16.56 17.81
C ASP A 264 6.67 -15.55 18.90
N LEU A 265 7.70 -14.74 18.61
CA LEU A 265 8.17 -13.75 19.58
C LEU A 265 7.19 -12.57 19.72
N PRO A 266 7.08 -11.96 20.91
CA PRO A 266 6.43 -10.67 21.04
C PRO A 266 7.17 -9.60 20.20
N ASP A 267 6.41 -8.67 19.62
CA ASP A 267 6.97 -7.58 18.81
C ASP A 267 7.68 -6.49 19.63
N GLY A 268 7.45 -6.41 20.95
CA GLY A 268 8.04 -5.41 21.84
C GLY A 268 7.55 -3.97 21.64
N LEU A 269 6.48 -3.76 20.87
CA LEU A 269 5.88 -2.44 20.65
C LEU A 269 4.99 -2.01 21.84
N PRO A 270 4.89 -0.70 22.14
CA PRO A 270 4.11 -0.22 23.26
C PRO A 270 2.61 -0.45 23.02
N ARG A 271 1.94 -1.10 23.97
CA ARG A 271 0.48 -1.24 24.02
C ARG A 271 -0.05 -0.44 25.21
N PRO A 272 -1.24 0.19 25.10
CA PRO A 272 -1.88 0.91 26.19
C PRO A 272 -2.27 0.00 27.37
#